data_AF-A0A948F309-F1
#
_entry.id   AF-A0A948F309-F1
#
_cell.length_a   1.000
_cell.length_b   1.000
_cell.length_c   1.000
_cell.angle_alpha   90.00
_cell.angle_beta   90.00
_cell.angle_gamma   90.00
#
_symmetry.space_group_name_H-M   'P 1'
#
loop_
_entity.id
_entity.type
_entity.pdbx_description
1 polymer ?
#
loop_
_entity_poly.entity_id
_entity_poly.type
_entity_poly.pdbx_seq_one_letter_code
_entity_poly.pdbx_strand_id
1 'polypeptide(L)'
;MKKRTRWGPPGWPWELELLALVFVITSIVVPYYLQYTQSAEPPQLSLLAQAERAQQTQTGGWQDMQEFIWAVIIVGIYLAHLVTASASIDYMSTPFTHLFSPLVFSMITYYRLATLAQISPTATAIVSGAPVEIVLWVLGVLVITFMVARIRMARYMLNFKNVDWDISTPTVFDKSFWSLALYLRPLIYPPRMYRACPKGILIEGWVYAMPIPFEAIHSVDAVQGAAFLSSSYCLATSAKSLVRLQISEKAEPLLISPRDRAEFVRYCEQRLGTTRLIKIQTETRHGTAAGTTTTRG
;
A
#
# COMPACT_ATOMS: atom_id res chain seq x y z
N MET A 1 19.42 17.01 -9.86
CA MET A 1 18.29 16.06 -9.71
C MET A 1 18.46 14.92 -10.72
N LYS A 2 18.71 13.68 -10.27
CA LYS A 2 18.76 12.51 -11.18
C LYS A 2 17.39 12.35 -11.85
N LYS A 3 17.33 12.29 -13.18
CA LYS A 3 16.07 12.02 -13.92
C LYS A 3 15.53 10.67 -13.42
N ARG A 4 14.40 10.68 -12.69
CA ARG A 4 13.69 9.45 -12.35
C ARG A 4 13.37 8.72 -13.64
N THR A 5 13.95 7.54 -13.83
CA THR A 5 13.60 6.68 -14.95
C THR A 5 12.15 6.26 -14.76
N ARG A 6 11.35 6.25 -15.85
CA ARG A 6 9.94 5.82 -15.78
C ARG A 6 9.76 4.39 -15.25
N TRP A 7 10.84 3.61 -15.25
CA TRP A 7 10.92 2.23 -14.76
C TRP A 7 11.41 2.13 -13.32
N GLY A 8 11.69 3.25 -12.66
CA GLY A 8 12.03 3.28 -11.24
C GLY A 8 10.80 3.16 -10.33
N PRO A 9 11.03 2.95 -9.03
CA PRO A 9 9.97 2.86 -8.02
C PRO A 9 9.00 4.04 -8.12
N PRO A 10 7.68 3.81 -8.06
CA PRO A 10 6.73 4.88 -7.86
C PRO A 10 7.06 5.60 -6.55
N GLY A 11 7.12 6.93 -6.57
CA GLY A 11 7.42 7.72 -5.36
C GLY A 11 6.36 7.56 -4.27
N TRP A 12 6.58 8.18 -3.10
CA TRP A 12 5.72 8.01 -1.92
C TRP A 12 4.21 8.24 -2.17
N PRO A 13 3.34 7.36 -1.66
CA PRO A 13 1.97 7.47 -1.14
C PRO A 13 1.14 8.74 -1.01
N TRP A 14 1.63 9.95 -1.28
CA TRP A 14 1.17 11.15 -0.56
C TRP A 14 -0.34 11.37 -0.49
N GLU A 15 -1.11 11.03 -1.52
CA GLU A 15 -2.56 11.19 -1.52
C GLU A 15 -3.28 10.24 -0.55
N LEU A 16 -2.83 8.98 -0.48
CA LEU A 16 -3.35 8.01 0.48
C LEU A 16 -2.85 8.30 1.89
N GLU A 17 -1.61 8.76 2.00
CA GLU A 17 -1.01 9.15 3.28
C GLU A 17 -1.72 10.36 3.88
N LEU A 18 -2.05 11.36 3.08
CA LEU A 18 -2.82 12.53 3.51
C LEU A 18 -4.22 12.11 3.99
N LEU A 19 -4.87 11.17 3.29
CA LEU A 19 -6.17 10.65 3.71
C LEU A 19 -6.08 9.93 5.06
N ALA A 20 -5.05 9.09 5.26
CA ALA A 20 -4.79 8.47 6.55
C ALA A 20 -4.51 9.50 7.65
N LEU A 21 -3.71 10.53 7.36
CA LEU A 21 -3.40 11.63 8.30
C LEU A 21 -4.66 12.42 8.67
N VAL A 22 -5.58 12.67 7.74
CA VAL A 22 -6.89 13.28 8.05
C VAL A 22 -7.66 12.42 9.05
N PHE A 23 -7.68 11.09 8.88
CA PHE A 23 -8.32 10.20 9.85
C PHE A 23 -7.60 10.19 11.20
N VAL A 24 -6.26 10.23 11.22
CA VAL A 24 -5.48 10.38 12.46
C VAL A 24 -5.86 11.66 13.19
N ILE A 25 -5.85 12.81 12.51
CA ILE A 25 -6.18 14.10 13.12
C ILE A 25 -7.63 14.12 13.62
N THR A 26 -8.58 13.67 12.78
CA THR A 26 -10.00 13.62 13.19
C THR A 26 -10.23 12.66 14.35
N SER A 27 -9.51 11.54 14.40
CA SER A 27 -9.58 10.59 15.50
C SER A 27 -9.13 11.19 16.81
N ILE A 28 -8.28 12.22 16.83
CA ILE A 28 -7.80 12.90 18.04
C ILE A 28 -8.66 14.11 18.36
N VAL A 29 -8.81 15.02 17.38
CA VAL A 29 -9.37 16.36 17.58
C VAL A 29 -10.88 16.33 17.78
N VAL A 30 -11.63 15.53 17.01
CA VAL A 30 -13.10 15.56 17.06
C VAL A 30 -13.61 15.02 18.40
N PRO A 31 -13.16 13.85 18.90
CA PRO A 31 -13.53 13.38 20.23
C PRO A 31 -13.23 14.39 21.34
N TYR A 32 -12.01 14.95 21.34
CA TYR A 32 -11.58 15.94 22.32
C TYR A 32 -12.44 17.21 22.30
N TYR A 33 -12.72 17.74 21.10
CA TYR A 33 -13.55 18.94 20.95
C TYR A 33 -14.98 18.72 21.46
N LEU A 34 -15.61 17.60 21.10
CA LEU A 34 -16.97 17.29 21.54
C LEU A 34 -17.06 17.23 23.07
N GLN A 35 -16.07 16.58 23.70
CA GLN A 35 -16.00 16.49 25.15
C GLN A 35 -15.80 17.84 25.84
N TYR A 36 -14.93 18.69 25.29
CA TYR A 36 -14.75 20.06 25.80
C TYR A 36 -16.04 20.87 25.71
N THR A 37 -16.75 20.80 24.57
CA THR A 37 -18.03 21.54 24.40
C THR A 37 -19.14 21.06 25.33
N GLN A 38 -19.13 19.79 25.74
CA GLN A 38 -20.10 19.25 26.70
C GLN A 38 -19.87 19.74 28.12
N SER A 39 -18.65 20.20 28.43
CA SER A 39 -18.26 20.66 29.77
C SER A 39 -18.49 22.17 29.99
N ALA A 40 -18.92 22.91 28.97
CA ALA A 40 -19.21 24.35 29.05
C ALA A 40 -20.61 24.63 29.66
N GLU A 41 -20.64 25.46 30.71
CA GLU A 41 -21.73 25.75 31.67
C GLU A 41 -23.16 26.00 31.16
N PRO A 42 -24.20 25.56 31.90
CA PRO A 42 -25.45 26.30 32.02
C PRO A 42 -25.32 27.44 33.08
N PRO A 43 -25.94 28.61 32.86
CA PRO A 43 -25.89 29.72 33.81
C PRO A 43 -26.82 29.44 35.01
N GLN A 44 -26.29 29.65 36.23
CA GLN A 44 -26.93 29.55 37.55
C GLN A 44 -27.11 28.12 38.12
N LEU A 45 -26.14 27.68 38.93
CA LEU A 45 -26.13 26.38 39.59
C LEU A 45 -26.65 26.47 41.03
N SER A 46 -27.62 25.62 41.38
CA SER A 46 -28.05 25.37 42.75
C SER A 46 -26.94 24.67 43.58
N LEU A 47 -27.04 24.69 44.92
CA LEU A 47 -26.08 24.01 45.82
C LEU A 47 -25.91 22.51 45.52
N LEU A 48 -26.97 21.86 45.01
CA LEU A 48 -26.94 20.45 44.59
C LEU A 48 -26.11 20.27 43.32
N ALA A 49 -26.18 21.26 42.42
CA ALA A 49 -25.41 21.27 41.19
C ALA A 49 -23.94 21.68 41.40
N GLN A 50 -23.60 22.35 42.51
CA GLN A 50 -22.20 22.51 42.98
C GLN A 50 -21.61 21.20 43.48
N ALA A 51 -22.39 20.37 44.19
CA ALA A 51 -21.96 19.04 44.65
C ALA A 51 -21.78 18.07 43.46
N GLU A 52 -22.69 18.08 42.48
CA GLU A 52 -22.52 17.35 41.22
C GLU A 52 -21.29 17.84 40.44
N ARG A 53 -20.99 19.13 40.47
CA ARG A 53 -19.77 19.68 39.85
C ARG A 53 -18.50 19.15 40.49
N ALA A 54 -18.41 19.09 41.81
CA ALA A 54 -17.24 18.55 42.50
C ALA A 54 -16.98 17.08 42.10
N GLN A 55 -18.05 16.31 41.91
CA GLN A 55 -17.99 14.94 41.41
C GLN A 55 -17.61 14.90 39.91
N GLN A 56 -18.15 15.80 39.09
CA GLN A 56 -17.81 15.96 37.67
C GLN A 56 -16.35 16.39 37.45
N THR A 57 -15.78 17.20 38.35
CA THR A 57 -14.40 17.69 38.24
C THR A 57 -13.39 16.56 38.45
N GLN A 58 -13.69 15.60 39.33
CA GLN A 58 -12.88 14.37 39.49
C GLN A 58 -12.99 13.45 38.28
N THR A 59 -14.18 13.28 37.68
CA THR A 59 -14.34 12.49 36.45
C THR A 59 -13.71 13.18 35.23
N GLY A 60 -13.72 14.52 35.17
CA GLY A 60 -13.11 15.31 34.10
C GLY A 60 -11.60 15.12 34.00
N GLY A 61 -10.88 15.09 35.13
CA GLY A 61 -9.43 14.83 35.14
C GLY A 61 -9.06 13.41 34.67
N TRP A 62 -9.88 12.40 34.98
CA TRP A 62 -9.68 11.04 34.46
C TRP A 62 -9.94 10.95 32.95
N GLN A 63 -10.98 11.64 32.52
CA GLN A 63 -11.37 11.73 31.13
C GLN A 63 -10.32 12.44 30.25
N ASP A 64 -9.78 13.58 30.69
CA ASP A 64 -8.70 14.29 30.00
C ASP A 64 -7.43 13.42 29.88
N MET A 65 -7.10 12.68 30.94
CA MET A 65 -5.99 11.73 30.92
C MET A 65 -6.23 10.59 29.93
N GLN A 66 -7.45 10.07 29.85
CA GLN A 66 -7.83 9.05 28.87
C GLN A 66 -7.71 9.57 27.43
N GLU A 67 -8.14 10.80 27.15
CA GLU A 67 -8.00 11.44 25.84
C GLU A 67 -6.53 11.64 25.45
N PHE A 68 -5.69 12.06 26.39
CA PHE A 68 -4.24 12.17 26.19
C PHE A 68 -3.61 10.81 25.86
N ILE A 69 -3.96 9.76 26.61
CA ILE A 69 -3.47 8.39 26.35
C ILE A 69 -3.88 7.93 24.95
N TRP A 70 -5.13 8.17 24.54
CA TRP A 70 -5.57 7.86 23.18
C TRP A 70 -4.77 8.60 22.12
N ALA A 71 -4.50 9.89 22.30
CA ALA A 71 -3.69 10.67 21.37
C ALA A 71 -2.28 10.08 21.22
N VAL A 72 -1.62 9.71 22.33
CA VAL A 72 -0.30 9.07 22.32
C VAL A 72 -0.34 7.72 21.58
N ILE A 73 -1.35 6.89 21.85
CA ILE A 73 -1.53 5.60 21.19
C ILE A 73 -1.71 5.78 19.68
N ILE A 74 -2.60 6.68 19.27
CA ILE A 74 -2.90 6.95 17.85
C ILE A 74 -1.65 7.44 17.11
N VAL A 75 -0.91 8.38 17.71
CA VAL A 75 0.36 8.87 17.13
C VAL A 75 1.38 7.73 17.05
N GLY A 76 1.50 6.90 18.07
CA GLY A 76 2.37 5.73 18.06
C GLY A 76 2.03 4.73 16.95
N ILE A 77 0.74 4.44 16.75
CA ILE A 77 0.26 3.57 15.67
C ILE A 77 0.56 4.22 14.31
N TYR A 78 0.40 5.53 14.17
CA TYR A 78 0.73 6.25 12.94
C TYR A 78 2.23 6.22 12.62
N LEU A 79 3.10 6.38 13.61
CA LEU A 79 4.55 6.23 13.42
C LEU A 79 4.92 4.79 13.03
N ALA A 80 4.30 3.79 13.65
CA ALA A 80 4.48 2.38 13.26
C ALA A 80 4.01 2.11 11.83
N HIS A 81 2.89 2.73 11.41
CA HIS A 81 2.46 2.74 10.01
C HIS A 81 3.53 3.35 9.10
N LEU A 82 4.10 4.51 9.42
CA LEU A 82 5.15 5.12 8.57
C LEU A 82 6.39 4.23 8.42
N VAL A 83 6.82 3.56 9.50
CA VAL A 83 7.94 2.61 9.45
C VAL A 83 7.62 1.41 8.56
N THR A 84 6.46 0.77 8.77
CA THR A 84 6.05 -0.39 7.95
C THR A 84 5.78 -0.01 6.50
N ALA A 85 5.23 1.17 6.26
CA ALA A 85 5.02 1.74 4.94
C ALA A 85 6.35 1.96 4.22
N SER A 86 7.35 2.53 4.89
CA SER A 86 8.68 2.79 4.31
C SER A 86 9.36 1.53 3.77
N ALA A 87 9.15 0.38 4.43
CA ALA A 87 9.67 -0.91 4.01
C ALA A 87 8.90 -1.55 2.82
N SER A 88 7.78 -0.97 2.39
CA SER A 88 6.86 -1.57 1.40
C SER A 88 6.83 -0.86 0.04
N ILE A 89 7.64 0.19 -0.15
CA ILE A 89 7.48 1.19 -1.23
C ILE A 89 8.05 0.78 -2.58
N ASP A 90 8.89 -0.23 -2.65
CA ASP A 90 9.91 -0.23 -3.70
C ASP A 90 9.41 -0.54 -5.11
N TYR A 91 8.16 -0.99 -5.32
CA TYR A 91 7.73 -1.35 -6.68
C TYR A 91 6.25 -1.10 -7.00
N MET A 92 5.40 -0.73 -6.05
CA MET A 92 3.95 -0.59 -6.30
C MET A 92 3.49 0.84 -6.15
N SER A 93 2.71 1.32 -7.12
CA SER A 93 2.20 2.70 -7.05
C SER A 93 1.34 2.95 -5.81
N THR A 94 0.69 1.91 -5.30
CA THR A 94 -0.16 1.92 -4.12
C THR A 94 0.10 0.66 -3.28
N PRO A 95 1.08 0.70 -2.36
CA PRO A 95 1.37 -0.41 -1.44
C PRO A 95 0.20 -0.69 -0.48
N PHE A 96 0.15 -1.92 0.06
CA PHE A 96 -0.92 -2.37 0.95
C PHE A 96 -1.11 -1.52 2.20
N THR A 97 -0.02 -1.20 2.86
CA THR A 97 0.04 -0.36 4.06
C THR A 97 -0.66 0.98 3.85
N HIS A 98 -0.43 1.64 2.72
CA HIS A 98 -1.08 2.90 2.37
C HIS A 98 -2.54 2.74 1.93
N LEU A 99 -2.91 1.62 1.30
CA LEU A 99 -4.30 1.39 0.92
C LEU A 99 -5.19 1.10 2.14
N PHE A 100 -4.65 0.41 3.14
CA PHE A 100 -5.43 -0.04 4.29
C PHE A 100 -5.45 0.95 5.47
N SER A 101 -4.42 1.79 5.61
CA SER A 101 -4.30 2.74 6.72
C SER A 101 -5.49 3.70 6.86
N PRO A 102 -6.08 4.29 5.80
CA PRO A 102 -7.28 5.14 5.96
C PRO A 102 -8.42 4.41 6.64
N LEU A 103 -8.65 3.13 6.30
CA LEU A 103 -9.70 2.34 6.93
C LEU A 103 -9.42 2.12 8.42
N VAL A 104 -8.20 1.73 8.78
CA VAL A 104 -7.81 1.52 10.18
C VAL A 104 -8.02 2.77 11.01
N PHE A 105 -7.48 3.92 10.58
CA PHE A 105 -7.63 5.16 11.34
C PHE A 105 -9.08 5.65 11.34
N SER A 106 -9.84 5.47 10.26
CA SER A 106 -11.26 5.82 10.25
C SER A 106 -12.09 4.98 11.23
N MET A 107 -11.72 3.70 11.43
CA MET A 107 -12.39 2.83 12.40
C MET A 107 -12.04 3.21 13.83
N ILE A 108 -10.79 3.64 14.09
CA ILE A 108 -10.42 4.22 15.38
C ILE A 108 -11.26 5.48 15.64
N THR A 109 -11.39 6.39 14.66
CA THR A 109 -12.26 7.57 14.77
C THR A 109 -13.69 7.17 15.11
N TYR A 110 -14.28 6.25 14.35
CA TYR A 110 -15.66 5.80 14.57
C TYR A 110 -15.85 5.21 15.97
N TYR A 111 -14.95 4.32 16.38
CA TYR A 111 -14.98 3.70 17.70
C TYR A 111 -14.98 4.75 18.81
N ARG A 112 -14.09 5.75 18.73
CA ARG A 112 -14.01 6.82 19.74
C ARG A 112 -15.29 7.65 19.80
N LEU A 113 -15.83 8.03 18.64
CA LEU A 113 -17.10 8.77 18.57
C LEU A 113 -18.26 7.95 19.14
N ALA A 114 -18.32 6.64 18.87
CA ALA A 114 -19.35 5.75 19.39
C ALA A 114 -19.24 5.60 20.91
N THR A 115 -18.03 5.47 21.46
CA THR A 115 -17.83 5.41 22.92
C THR A 115 -18.26 6.71 23.60
N LEU A 116 -17.98 7.87 23.01
CA LEU A 116 -18.46 9.15 23.54
C LEU A 116 -19.98 9.26 23.50
N ALA A 117 -20.61 8.84 22.40
CA ALA A 117 -22.07 8.87 22.27
C ALA A 117 -22.78 7.98 23.31
N GLN A 118 -22.17 6.85 23.69
CA GLN A 118 -22.70 5.96 24.74
C GLN A 118 -22.58 6.55 26.14
N ILE A 119 -21.47 7.25 26.42
CA ILE A 119 -21.21 7.84 27.75
C ILE A 119 -22.05 9.10 27.96
N SER A 120 -22.34 9.85 26.90
CA SER A 120 -23.10 11.10 26.98
C SER A 120 -24.04 11.25 25.77
N PRO A 121 -25.21 10.58 25.80
CA PRO A 121 -26.22 10.65 24.74
C PRO A 121 -26.88 12.05 24.74
N THR A 122 -26.16 13.02 24.21
CA THR A 122 -26.58 14.41 24.04
C THR A 122 -26.95 14.68 22.58
N ALA A 123 -27.59 15.82 22.30
CA ALA A 123 -27.97 16.26 20.96
C ALA A 123 -26.79 16.43 19.98
N THR A 124 -25.53 16.28 20.43
CA THR A 124 -24.30 16.37 19.64
C THR A 124 -23.73 15.00 19.22
N ALA A 125 -24.46 13.90 19.43
CA ALA A 125 -24.03 12.57 19.00
C ALA A 125 -23.91 12.50 17.46
N ILE A 126 -22.67 12.44 16.96
CA ILE A 126 -22.37 12.37 15.51
C ILE A 126 -22.67 10.97 14.94
N VAL A 127 -22.50 9.93 15.77
CA VAL A 127 -22.69 8.53 15.39
C VAL A 127 -23.59 7.84 16.40
N SER A 128 -24.43 6.94 15.89
CA SER A 128 -25.38 6.16 16.68
C SER A 128 -24.83 4.82 17.15
N GLY A 129 -23.79 4.30 16.50
CA GLY A 129 -23.27 2.95 16.78
C GLY A 129 -24.09 1.84 16.12
N ALA A 130 -25.10 2.19 15.30
CA ALA A 130 -25.95 1.21 14.64
C ALA A 130 -25.13 0.36 13.63
N PRO A 131 -25.37 -0.96 13.51
CA PRO A 131 -24.62 -1.81 12.58
C PRO A 131 -24.66 -1.32 11.13
N VAL A 132 -25.81 -0.78 10.69
CA VAL A 132 -25.98 -0.22 9.34
C VAL A 132 -25.10 1.02 9.13
N GLU A 133 -24.99 1.87 10.15
CA GLU A 133 -24.15 3.06 10.10
C GLU A 133 -22.66 2.69 10.00
N ILE A 134 -22.21 1.66 10.73
CA ILE A 134 -20.85 1.11 10.64
C ILE A 134 -20.57 0.63 9.21
N VAL A 135 -21.50 -0.12 8.62
CA VAL A 135 -21.36 -0.61 7.24
C VAL A 135 -21.25 0.54 6.26
N LEU A 136 -22.11 1.56 6.38
CA LEU A 136 -22.06 2.75 5.53
C LEU A 136 -20.76 3.55 5.71
N TRP A 137 -20.26 3.66 6.94
CA TRP A 137 -18.98 4.31 7.25
C TRP A 137 -17.82 3.60 6.56
N VAL A 138 -17.70 2.27 6.76
CA VAL A 138 -16.68 1.44 6.13
C VAL A 138 -16.76 1.56 4.61
N LEU A 139 -17.95 1.43 4.02
CA LEU A 139 -18.15 1.55 2.58
C LEU A 139 -17.74 2.93 2.07
N GLY A 140 -18.11 4.02 2.75
CA GLY A 140 -17.74 5.38 2.38
C GLY A 140 -16.23 5.58 2.37
N VAL A 141 -15.54 5.15 3.42
CA VAL A 141 -14.07 5.24 3.51
C VAL A 141 -13.40 4.40 2.44
N LEU A 142 -13.88 3.18 2.20
CA LEU A 142 -13.38 2.31 1.13
C LEU A 142 -13.54 2.97 -0.24
N VAL A 143 -14.72 3.51 -0.56
CA VAL A 143 -14.98 4.17 -1.85
C VAL A 143 -14.01 5.33 -2.09
N ILE A 144 -13.84 6.22 -1.10
CA ILE A 144 -12.91 7.35 -1.19
C ILE A 144 -11.47 6.84 -1.38
N THR A 145 -11.05 5.86 -0.58
CA THR A 145 -9.70 5.30 -0.61
C THR A 145 -9.40 4.63 -1.96
N PHE A 146 -10.32 3.82 -2.47
CA PHE A 146 -10.21 3.20 -3.79
C PHE A 146 -10.18 4.23 -4.91
N MET A 147 -11.01 5.29 -4.83
CA MET A 147 -11.01 6.37 -5.82
C MET A 147 -9.66 7.11 -5.85
N VAL A 148 -9.10 7.47 -4.70
CA VAL A 148 -7.78 8.10 -4.59
C VAL A 148 -6.69 7.18 -5.16
N ALA A 149 -6.73 5.89 -4.81
CA ALA A 149 -5.79 4.90 -5.33
C ALA A 149 -5.88 4.77 -6.87
N ARG A 150 -7.10 4.73 -7.42
CA ARG A 150 -7.34 4.70 -8.89
C ARG A 150 -6.82 5.94 -9.58
N ILE A 151 -7.08 7.14 -9.05
CA ILE A 151 -6.58 8.40 -9.62
C ILE A 151 -5.06 8.43 -9.64
N ARG A 152 -4.43 7.97 -8.56
CA ARG A 152 -2.97 7.89 -8.45
C ARG A 152 -2.39 6.89 -9.45
N MET A 153 -2.95 5.69 -9.55
CA MET A 153 -2.56 4.70 -10.55
C MET A 153 -2.69 5.27 -11.97
N ALA A 154 -3.82 5.90 -12.29
CA ALA A 154 -4.06 6.49 -13.59
C ALA A 154 -3.02 7.56 -13.94
N ARG A 155 -2.70 8.46 -13.00
CA ARG A 155 -1.62 9.45 -13.16
C ARG A 155 -0.26 8.80 -13.37
N TYR A 156 0.05 7.74 -12.63
CA TYR A 156 1.31 7.02 -12.80
C TYR A 156 1.40 6.32 -14.16
N MET A 157 0.29 5.74 -14.63
CA MET A 157 0.19 5.10 -15.95
C MET A 157 0.42 6.06 -17.12
N LEU A 158 0.24 7.38 -16.93
CA LEU A 158 0.58 8.38 -17.96
C LEU A 158 2.06 8.34 -18.35
N ASN A 159 2.95 7.93 -17.45
CA ASN A 159 4.38 7.75 -17.74
C ASN A 159 4.65 6.67 -18.80
N PHE A 160 3.67 5.78 -19.01
CA PHE A 160 3.73 4.65 -19.93
C PHE A 160 2.80 4.81 -21.14
N LYS A 161 2.13 5.96 -21.31
CA LYS A 161 1.16 6.21 -22.39
C LYS A 161 1.77 5.98 -23.79
N ASN A 162 3.02 6.39 -23.98
CA ASN A 162 3.73 6.32 -25.26
C ASN A 162 4.76 5.18 -25.29
N VAL A 163 4.50 4.08 -24.58
CA VAL A 163 5.33 2.87 -24.65
C VAL A 163 4.67 1.91 -25.60
N ASP A 164 5.40 1.53 -26.64
CA ASP A 164 4.99 0.44 -27.53
C ASP A 164 5.22 -0.89 -26.81
N TRP A 165 4.13 -1.61 -26.57
CA TRP A 165 4.13 -2.87 -25.85
C TRP A 165 4.25 -4.02 -26.85
N ASP A 166 5.31 -4.80 -26.74
CA ASP A 166 5.53 -6.00 -27.57
C ASP A 166 4.56 -7.11 -27.16
N ILE A 167 4.30 -7.25 -25.85
CA ILE A 167 3.35 -8.22 -25.29
C ILE A 167 2.37 -7.49 -24.38
N SER A 168 1.09 -7.83 -24.51
CA SER A 168 0.02 -7.39 -23.60
C SER A 168 -0.93 -8.56 -23.33
N THR A 169 -0.75 -9.24 -22.19
CA THR A 169 -1.53 -10.42 -21.81
C THR A 169 -2.38 -10.12 -20.57
N PRO A 170 -3.69 -10.41 -20.59
CA PRO A 170 -4.53 -10.28 -19.41
C PRO A 170 -4.20 -11.37 -18.37
N THR A 171 -4.75 -11.20 -17.17
CA THR A 171 -4.82 -12.24 -16.14
C THR A 171 -6.03 -13.16 -16.35
N VAL A 172 -5.90 -14.43 -15.95
CA VAL A 172 -7.01 -15.39 -15.96
C VAL A 172 -7.38 -15.73 -14.54
N PHE A 173 -8.63 -15.48 -14.16
CA PHE A 173 -9.19 -15.90 -12.89
C PHE A 173 -9.77 -17.30 -13.07
N ASP A 174 -9.20 -18.29 -12.38
CA ASP A 174 -9.72 -19.65 -12.37
C ASP A 174 -10.01 -20.12 -10.94
N LYS A 175 -10.56 -21.35 -10.82
CA LYS A 175 -10.87 -21.94 -9.51
C LYS A 175 -9.64 -22.07 -8.59
N SER A 176 -8.42 -22.09 -9.15
CA SER A 176 -7.17 -22.17 -8.38
C SER A 176 -6.75 -20.83 -7.77
N PHE A 177 -7.43 -19.73 -8.13
CA PHE A 177 -7.28 -18.45 -7.45
C PHE A 177 -7.52 -18.57 -5.94
N TRP A 178 -8.57 -19.29 -5.54
CA TRP A 178 -8.91 -19.44 -4.13
C TRP A 178 -7.86 -20.23 -3.35
N SER A 179 -7.27 -21.26 -3.97
CA SER A 179 -6.12 -21.93 -3.37
C SER A 179 -4.96 -20.96 -3.17
N LEU A 180 -4.65 -20.11 -4.15
CA LEU A 180 -3.61 -19.08 -4.00
C LEU A 180 -3.96 -18.07 -2.90
N ALA A 181 -5.21 -17.60 -2.83
CA ALA A 181 -5.67 -16.64 -1.84
C ALA A 181 -5.54 -17.15 -0.39
N LEU A 182 -5.64 -18.46 -0.17
CA LEU A 182 -5.48 -19.08 1.16
C LEU A 182 -4.00 -19.21 1.59
N TYR A 183 -3.07 -19.37 0.64
CA TYR A 183 -1.64 -19.57 0.95
C TYR A 183 -0.85 -18.26 1.11
N LEU A 184 -1.40 -17.13 0.67
CA LEU A 184 -0.69 -15.86 0.63
C LEU A 184 -1.47 -14.81 1.42
N ARG A 185 -0.82 -14.26 2.45
CA ARG A 185 -1.27 -13.08 3.21
C ARG A 185 -1.93 -12.09 2.26
N PRO A 186 -3.17 -11.71 2.55
CA PRO A 186 -4.28 -11.77 1.61
C PRO A 186 -3.93 -11.13 0.27
N LEU A 187 -4.28 -11.84 -0.80
CA LEU A 187 -4.20 -11.41 -2.20
C LEU A 187 -5.19 -10.24 -2.45
N ILE A 188 -4.95 -9.11 -1.77
CA ILE A 188 -5.72 -7.86 -1.89
C ILE A 188 -5.47 -7.21 -3.25
N TYR A 189 -4.49 -7.71 -4.01
CA TYR A 189 -3.97 -7.13 -5.23
C TYR A 189 -4.01 -8.07 -6.44
N PRO A 190 -5.20 -8.52 -6.89
CA PRO A 190 -5.27 -9.26 -8.13
C PRO A 190 -4.78 -8.38 -9.30
N PRO A 191 -3.78 -8.84 -10.07
CA PRO A 191 -3.41 -8.15 -11.29
C PRO A 191 -4.52 -8.25 -12.33
N ARG A 192 -4.50 -7.32 -13.28
CA ARG A 192 -5.43 -7.22 -14.41
C ARG A 192 -4.73 -7.54 -15.73
N MET A 193 -3.51 -7.04 -15.89
CA MET A 193 -2.78 -7.14 -17.16
C MET A 193 -1.28 -7.14 -16.92
N TYR A 194 -0.56 -7.92 -17.71
CA TYR A 194 0.90 -7.89 -17.78
C TYR A 194 1.28 -7.37 -19.15
N ARG A 195 2.17 -6.39 -19.16
CA ARG A 195 2.72 -5.83 -20.39
C ARG A 195 4.23 -5.97 -20.38
N ALA A 196 4.83 -6.29 -21.51
CA ALA A 196 6.28 -6.36 -21.65
C ALA A 196 6.73 -5.59 -22.90
N CYS A 197 7.87 -4.91 -22.76
CA CYS A 197 8.55 -4.19 -23.83
C CYS A 197 10.06 -4.32 -23.61
N PRO A 198 10.93 -3.91 -24.56
CA PRO A 198 12.38 -4.12 -24.44
C PRO A 198 13.01 -3.52 -23.18
N LYS A 199 12.36 -2.53 -22.55
CA LYS A 199 12.86 -1.84 -21.35
C LYS A 199 12.47 -2.53 -20.04
N GLY A 200 11.39 -3.31 -20.03
CA GLY A 200 10.90 -3.95 -18.81
C GLY A 200 9.48 -4.49 -18.91
N ILE A 201 9.02 -5.00 -17.77
CA ILE A 201 7.69 -5.56 -17.55
C ILE A 201 6.88 -4.57 -16.71
N LEU A 202 5.61 -4.35 -17.06
CA LEU A 202 4.66 -3.59 -16.28
C LEU A 202 3.51 -4.50 -15.86
N ILE A 203 3.34 -4.64 -14.54
CA ILE A 203 2.20 -5.33 -13.94
C ILE A 203 1.15 -4.28 -13.62
N GLU A 204 0.01 -4.37 -14.28
CA GLU A 204 -1.15 -3.49 -14.08
C GLU A 204 -2.18 -4.23 -13.21
N GLY A 205 -2.51 -3.68 -12.05
CA GLY A 205 -3.61 -4.14 -11.21
C GLY A 205 -4.84 -3.24 -11.32
N TRP A 206 -5.81 -3.45 -10.42
CA TRP A 206 -6.98 -2.57 -10.36
C TRP A 206 -6.66 -1.22 -9.74
N VAL A 207 -5.82 -1.14 -8.72
CA VAL A 207 -5.47 0.13 -8.06
C VAL A 207 -3.99 0.43 -8.05
N TYR A 208 -3.18 -0.46 -8.61
CA TYR A 208 -1.73 -0.35 -8.59
C TYR A 208 -1.13 -0.58 -9.97
N ALA A 209 0.07 -0.06 -10.15
CA ALA A 209 0.97 -0.39 -11.24
C ALA A 209 2.34 -0.70 -10.65
N MET A 210 3.00 -1.71 -11.19
CA MET A 210 4.33 -2.16 -10.76
C MET A 210 5.24 -2.36 -11.97
N PRO A 211 6.14 -1.38 -12.27
CA PRO A 211 7.14 -1.55 -13.29
C PRO A 211 8.35 -2.31 -12.75
N ILE A 212 8.90 -3.16 -13.60
CA ILE A 212 10.08 -3.98 -13.31
C ILE A 212 11.01 -3.85 -14.52
N PRO A 213 12.12 -3.10 -14.41
CA PRO A 213 13.09 -3.01 -15.50
C PRO A 213 13.77 -4.36 -15.73
N PHE A 214 14.07 -4.69 -16.99
CA PHE A 214 14.80 -5.94 -17.30
C PHE A 214 16.19 -6.01 -16.64
N GLU A 215 16.80 -4.86 -16.38
CA GLU A 215 18.08 -4.74 -15.67
C GLU A 215 18.00 -5.30 -14.22
N ALA A 216 16.83 -5.24 -13.60
CA ALA A 216 16.63 -5.75 -12.24
C ALA A 216 16.24 -7.23 -12.20
N ILE A 217 15.92 -7.84 -13.34
CA ILE A 217 15.46 -9.23 -13.42
C ILE A 217 16.68 -10.15 -13.62
N HIS A 218 16.86 -11.10 -12.70
CA HIS A 218 17.90 -12.12 -12.79
C HIS A 218 17.46 -13.32 -13.64
N SER A 219 16.30 -13.91 -13.35
CA SER A 219 15.77 -15.05 -14.10
C SER A 219 14.25 -14.96 -14.26
N VAL A 220 13.76 -15.63 -15.29
CA VAL A 220 12.33 -15.85 -15.55
C VAL A 220 12.14 -17.33 -15.84
N ASP A 221 11.32 -17.99 -15.03
CA ASP A 221 11.13 -19.44 -15.10
C ASP A 221 9.63 -19.78 -15.09
N ALA A 222 9.20 -20.70 -15.96
CA ALA A 222 7.84 -21.24 -15.89
C ALA A 222 7.72 -22.21 -14.71
N VAL A 223 6.75 -21.99 -13.82
CA VAL A 223 6.53 -22.87 -12.67
C VAL A 223 5.61 -24.03 -13.10
N GLN A 224 6.04 -25.26 -12.84
CA GLN A 224 5.25 -26.47 -13.06
C GLN A 224 4.71 -27.00 -11.72
N GLY A 225 3.39 -27.17 -11.61
CA GLY A 225 2.75 -27.92 -10.52
C GLY A 225 2.79 -27.27 -9.12
N ALA A 226 2.66 -28.12 -8.09
CA ALA A 226 2.51 -27.78 -6.66
C ALA A 226 3.78 -27.25 -5.96
N ALA A 227 4.83 -26.91 -6.72
CA ALA A 227 6.10 -26.36 -6.22
C ALA A 227 6.00 -24.87 -5.80
N PHE A 228 4.81 -24.43 -5.36
CA PHE A 228 4.49 -23.08 -4.90
C PHE A 228 4.78 -22.88 -3.40
N LEU A 229 5.04 -23.95 -2.64
CA LEU A 229 5.07 -23.96 -1.17
C LEU A 229 6.21 -23.17 -0.50
N SER A 230 7.05 -22.45 -1.25
CA SER A 230 8.11 -21.60 -0.70
C SER A 230 7.73 -20.12 -0.73
N SER A 231 7.92 -19.42 0.39
CA SER A 231 7.72 -17.97 0.63
C SER A 231 8.04 -17.09 -0.59
N SER A 232 7.03 -16.82 -1.40
CA SER A 232 7.16 -16.03 -2.63
C SER A 232 6.09 -14.94 -2.62
N TYR A 233 6.47 -13.74 -3.04
CA TYR A 233 5.51 -12.66 -3.22
C TYR A 233 4.66 -12.93 -4.46
N CYS A 234 3.35 -13.06 -4.31
CA CYS A 234 2.48 -13.55 -5.37
C CYS A 234 1.52 -12.48 -5.87
N LEU A 235 1.65 -12.17 -7.15
CA LEU A 235 0.71 -11.39 -7.95
C LEU A 235 0.21 -12.29 -9.07
N ALA A 236 -0.43 -13.41 -8.71
CA ALA A 236 -1.00 -14.36 -9.64
C ALA A 236 -2.49 -14.55 -9.38
N THR A 237 -3.26 -14.73 -10.45
CA THR A 237 -4.69 -15.03 -10.44
C THR A 237 -5.01 -16.49 -10.79
N SER A 238 -3.99 -17.26 -11.21
CA SER A 238 -4.12 -18.68 -11.54
C SER A 238 -2.81 -19.42 -11.24
N ALA A 239 -2.93 -20.61 -10.65
CA ALA A 239 -1.80 -21.51 -10.43
C ALA A 239 -1.36 -22.24 -11.72
N LYS A 240 -2.18 -22.23 -12.77
CA LYS A 240 -1.93 -23.00 -14.01
C LYS A 240 -0.92 -22.33 -14.92
N SER A 241 -0.83 -20.99 -14.87
CA SER A 241 0.01 -20.20 -15.76
C SER A 241 1.13 -19.45 -15.04
N LEU A 242 1.58 -19.99 -13.90
CA LEU A 242 2.59 -19.35 -13.06
C LEU A 242 3.94 -19.18 -13.76
N VAL A 243 4.51 -18.00 -13.56
CA VAL A 243 5.85 -17.60 -13.95
C VAL A 243 6.54 -17.00 -12.72
N ARG A 244 7.77 -17.43 -12.47
CA ARG A 244 8.64 -16.94 -11.42
C ARG A 244 9.60 -15.92 -11.99
N LEU A 245 9.64 -14.74 -11.37
CA LEU A 245 10.57 -13.66 -11.66
C LEU A 245 11.50 -13.48 -10.47
N GLN A 246 12.80 -13.73 -10.64
CA GLN A 246 13.80 -13.40 -9.62
C GLN A 246 14.25 -11.96 -9.83
N ILE A 247 14.01 -11.09 -8.85
CA ILE A 247 14.37 -9.67 -8.91
C ILE A 247 15.56 -9.43 -7.97
N SER A 248 16.58 -8.73 -8.45
CA SER A 248 17.87 -8.54 -7.74
C SER A 248 17.72 -7.92 -6.37
N GLU A 249 16.77 -7.00 -6.24
CA GLU A 249 16.53 -6.21 -5.04
C GLU A 249 15.55 -6.88 -4.06
N LYS A 250 14.97 -8.05 -4.41
CA LYS A 250 14.06 -8.81 -3.54
C LYS A 250 14.65 -10.14 -3.12
N ALA A 251 14.55 -10.42 -1.82
CA ALA A 251 14.91 -11.73 -1.27
C ALA A 251 13.98 -12.84 -1.76
N GLU A 252 12.69 -12.54 -1.93
CA GLU A 252 11.68 -13.50 -2.38
C GLU A 252 11.34 -13.32 -3.86
N PRO A 253 11.18 -14.41 -4.62
CA PRO A 253 10.78 -14.33 -6.02
C PRO A 253 9.35 -13.82 -6.17
N LEU A 254 9.10 -13.10 -7.26
CA LEU A 254 7.78 -12.63 -7.64
C LEU A 254 7.09 -13.66 -8.53
N LEU A 255 5.89 -14.09 -8.15
CA LEU A 255 5.08 -15.01 -8.95
C LEU A 255 3.97 -14.25 -9.67
N ILE A 256 3.88 -14.42 -10.99
CA ILE A 256 2.85 -13.84 -11.86
C ILE A 256 2.16 -14.93 -12.67
N SER A 257 0.98 -14.66 -13.23
CA SER A 257 0.21 -15.64 -14.02
C SER A 257 -0.36 -15.05 -15.32
N PRO A 258 0.49 -14.71 -16.31
CA PRO A 258 0.02 -14.29 -17.63
C PRO A 258 -0.84 -15.37 -18.29
N ARG A 259 -1.86 -14.98 -19.05
CA ARG A 259 -2.66 -15.91 -19.87
C ARG A 259 -1.77 -16.65 -20.87
N ASP A 260 -0.96 -15.89 -21.61
CA ASP A 260 -0.11 -16.42 -22.68
C ASP A 260 1.30 -16.76 -22.14
N ARG A 261 1.34 -17.68 -21.17
CA ARG A 261 2.56 -18.01 -20.38
C ARG A 261 3.78 -18.29 -21.26
N ALA A 262 3.65 -19.16 -22.25
CA ALA A 262 4.78 -19.62 -23.05
C ALA A 262 5.39 -18.48 -23.88
N GLU A 263 4.55 -17.64 -24.48
CA GLU A 263 5.00 -16.48 -25.24
C GLU A 263 5.68 -15.44 -24.34
N PHE A 264 5.06 -15.16 -23.19
CA PHE A 264 5.59 -14.23 -22.21
C PHE A 264 6.98 -14.65 -21.69
N VAL A 265 7.13 -15.91 -21.31
CA VAL A 265 8.41 -16.46 -20.82
C VAL A 265 9.48 -16.40 -21.91
N ARG A 266 9.17 -16.89 -23.12
CA ARG A 266 10.09 -16.89 -24.27
C ARG A 266 10.60 -15.48 -24.57
N TYR A 267 9.70 -14.50 -24.57
CA TYR A 267 10.08 -13.10 -24.79
C TYR A 267 11.01 -12.58 -23.68
N CYS A 268 10.69 -12.86 -22.41
CA CYS A 268 11.52 -12.42 -21.30
C CYS A 268 12.92 -13.05 -21.33
N GLU A 269 13.02 -14.35 -21.61
CA GLU A 269 14.29 -15.07 -21.74
C GLU A 269 15.15 -14.48 -22.87
N GLN A 270 14.57 -14.24 -24.05
CA GLN A 270 15.26 -13.62 -25.18
C GLN A 270 15.79 -12.23 -24.83
N ARG A 271 14.99 -11.42 -24.11
CA ARG A 271 15.40 -10.08 -23.68
C ARG A 271 16.49 -10.13 -22.62
N LEU A 272 16.41 -11.02 -21.65
CA LEU A 272 17.45 -11.22 -20.64
C LEU A 272 18.78 -11.65 -21.26
N GLY A 273 18.76 -12.54 -22.24
CA GLY A 273 19.95 -12.92 -23.01
C GLY A 273 20.60 -11.71 -23.70
N THR A 274 19.78 -10.87 -24.33
CA THR A 274 20.25 -9.66 -25.04
C THR A 274 20.85 -8.62 -24.07
N THR A 275 20.16 -8.33 -22.96
CA THR A 275 20.61 -7.33 -21.97
C THR A 275 21.92 -7.74 -21.30
N ARG A 276 22.10 -9.04 -21.00
CA ARG A 276 23.36 -9.57 -20.44
C ARG A 276 24.54 -9.38 -21.39
N LEU A 277 24.34 -9.64 -22.69
CA LEU A 277 25.38 -9.45 -23.71
C LEU A 277 25.83 -7.98 -23.83
N ILE A 278 24.88 -7.04 -23.77
CA ILE A 278 25.18 -5.59 -23.82
C ILE A 278 25.99 -5.17 -22.58
N LYS A 279 25.64 -5.68 -21.39
CA LYS A 279 26.38 -5.37 -20.15
C LYS A 279 27.83 -5.85 -20.21
N ILE A 280 28.06 -7.08 -20.68
CA ILE A 280 29.41 -7.67 -20.84
C ILE A 280 30.27 -6.84 -21.83
N GLN A 281 29.70 -6.41 -22.96
CA GLN A 281 30.42 -5.54 -23.92
C GLN A 281 30.76 -4.17 -23.34
N THR A 282 29.92 -3.62 -22.46
CA THR A 282 30.16 -2.31 -21.87
C THR A 282 31.24 -2.35 -20.78
N GLU A 283 31.28 -3.41 -19.97
CA GLU A 283 32.31 -3.64 -18.95
C GLU A 283 33.68 -3.95 -19.58
N THR A 284 33.72 -4.76 -20.65
CA THR A 284 34.97 -5.06 -21.37
C THR A 284 35.54 -3.84 -22.11
N ARG A 285 34.70 -2.89 -22.55
CA ARG A 285 35.15 -1.68 -23.25
C ARG A 285 35.71 -0.59 -22.32
N HIS A 286 35.40 -0.65 -21.02
CA HIS A 286 36.03 0.22 -20.00
C HIS A 286 37.23 -0.43 -19.29
N GLY A 287 37.54 -1.70 -19.57
CA GLY A 287 38.65 -2.45 -18.96
C GLY A 287 40.00 -2.38 -19.68
N THR A 288 40.11 -1.70 -20.83
CA THR A 288 41.34 -1.67 -21.65
C THR A 288 41.98 -0.28 -21.72
N ALA A 289 42.31 0.31 -20.57
CA ALA A 289 43.19 1.47 -20.50
C ALA A 289 44.04 1.47 -19.22
N ALA A 290 45.02 0.55 -19.14
CA ALA A 290 46.23 0.69 -18.32
C ALA A 290 47.27 -0.35 -18.76
N GLY A 291 47.74 -0.25 -20.00
CA GLY A 291 48.99 -0.89 -20.42
C GLY A 291 50.15 -0.01 -19.97
N THR A 292 50.69 -0.28 -18.78
CA THR A 292 51.91 0.33 -18.25
C THR A 292 53.08 -0.05 -19.15
N THR A 293 53.52 0.89 -20.00
CA THR A 293 54.81 0.79 -20.70
C THR A 293 55.91 0.90 -19.64
N THR A 294 56.49 -0.24 -19.27
CA THR A 294 57.68 -0.28 -18.42
C THR A 294 58.89 -0.02 -19.32
N THR A 295 59.54 1.12 -19.10
CA THR A 295 60.87 1.42 -19.62
C THR A 295 61.89 0.44 -19.04
N ARG A 296 62.77 -0.11 -19.89
CA ARG A 296 64.02 -0.76 -19.48
C ARG A 296 65.18 -0.05 -20.20
N GLY A 297 66.32 0.00 -19.49
CA GLY A 297 67.53 0.76 -19.77
C GLY A 297 68.18 0.50 -21.12
#